data_AF-A0A962V0V6-F1
#
_entry.id   AF-A0A962V0V6-F1
#
_cell.length_a   1.000
_cell.length_b   1.000
_cell.length_c   1.000
_cell.angle_alpha   90.00
_cell.angle_beta   90.00
_cell.angle_gamma   90.00
#
_symmetry.space_group_name_H-M   'P 1'
#
loop_
_entity.id
_entity.type
_entity.pdbx_description
1 polymer ?
#
loop_
_entity_poly.entity_id
_entity_poly.type
_entity_poly.pdbx_seq_one_letter_code
_entity_poly.pdbx_strand_id
1 'polypeptide(L)'
;ALGKRLPNALPVVEDKPERPLAELLLKLSRPALTDDNGVQHARAEAELVYVPSESGKREVASVQRYFFRAPLGLIEAEELRWYLEEYYLWPAEVVRYRARKIERDLIRWGQALYQQALPVQYCANALQGWQAESGKVARRFSVWIDDSVLAGSSKNEEIQTKQAATTLLSLPWELLHDGNAYLFQGAKPVRVRRRLPNTLNQDVLLTDPPIRVLLVTARPEDQACGYIDHRASAMPLVQAIENLGGLVELKLLDPPTFAALQEELDRTREKPYHIVHFDGHGVYSPDVGLGGLCFEHPGDTDKLEKRRHEVVYTDQLGPIMQDHRIPLFFLEACQTAQAEK
;
A
#
# COMPACT_ATOMS: atom_id res chain seq x y z
N ALA A 1 -2.81 1.24 28.16
CA ALA A 1 -2.17 0.77 29.41
C ALA A 1 -0.78 0.14 29.17
N LEU A 2 0.14 0.82 28.48
CA LEU A 2 1.56 0.43 28.47
C LEU A 2 2.54 1.55 28.85
N GLY A 3 2.07 2.77 29.14
CA GLY A 3 2.78 3.79 29.95
C GLY A 3 4.19 4.18 29.53
N LYS A 4 4.69 3.68 28.39
CA LYS A 4 6.03 3.92 27.88
C LYS A 4 5.89 4.74 26.62
N ARG A 5 6.01 6.05 26.79
CA ARG A 5 6.26 6.97 25.69
C ARG A 5 7.68 6.68 25.21
N LEU A 6 7.84 6.30 23.94
CA LEU A 6 9.17 6.21 23.32
C LEU A 6 9.85 7.60 23.42
N PRO A 7 11.19 7.67 23.52
CA PRO A 7 11.89 8.95 23.52
C PRO A 7 11.45 9.80 22.31
N ASN A 8 11.03 11.04 22.55
CA ASN A 8 10.59 11.99 21.52
C ASN A 8 11.71 12.42 20.55
N ALA A 9 12.94 11.93 20.74
CA ALA A 9 14.05 12.19 19.83
C ALA A 9 14.04 11.13 18.73
N LEU A 10 13.47 11.48 17.57
CA LEU A 10 13.72 10.72 16.35
C LEU A 10 15.23 10.76 16.07
N PRO A 11 15.84 9.64 15.66
CA PRO A 11 17.26 9.60 15.35
C PRO A 11 17.57 10.62 14.25
N VAL A 12 18.67 11.35 14.42
CA VAL A 12 19.24 12.23 13.38
C VAL A 12 19.34 11.43 12.08
N VAL A 13 18.76 11.95 11.00
CA VAL A 13 18.87 11.36 9.67
C VAL A 13 20.32 11.56 9.23
N GLU A 14 21.18 10.60 9.57
CA GLU A 14 22.50 10.49 8.98
C GLU A 14 22.32 10.21 7.48
N ASP A 15 23.00 11.00 6.65
CA ASP A 15 23.12 10.79 5.21
C ASP A 15 23.83 9.46 4.97
N LYS A 16 23.06 8.38 4.95
CA LYS A 16 23.55 7.02 4.76
C LYS A 16 23.43 6.71 3.27
N PRO A 17 24.53 6.30 2.60
CA PRO A 17 24.47 5.91 1.21
C PRO A 17 23.40 4.84 1.01
N GLU A 18 22.66 4.93 -0.10
CA GLU A 18 21.60 4.00 -0.42
C GLU A 18 22.19 2.58 -0.42
N ARG A 19 21.66 1.73 0.45
CA ARG A 19 22.13 0.35 0.55
C ARG A 19 21.74 -0.38 -0.75
N PRO A 20 22.65 -1.19 -1.33
CA PRO A 20 22.28 -2.07 -2.43
C PRO A 20 21.03 -2.88 -2.06
N LEU A 21 20.11 -3.03 -3.01
CA LEU A 21 18.81 -3.62 -2.78
C LEU A 21 18.69 -4.92 -3.55
N ALA A 22 18.65 -6.03 -2.83
CA ALA A 22 18.22 -7.28 -3.40
C ALA A 22 16.68 -7.32 -3.37
N GLU A 23 16.10 -7.97 -4.38
CA GLU A 23 14.67 -8.22 -4.42
C GLU A 23 14.28 -9.68 -4.67
N LEU A 24 13.19 -10.10 -4.03
CA LEU A 24 12.46 -11.32 -4.35
C LEU A 24 11.10 -10.94 -4.95
N LEU A 25 10.93 -11.18 -6.24
CA LEU A 25 9.78 -10.80 -7.05
C LEU A 25 8.88 -12.00 -7.31
N LEU A 26 7.70 -12.02 -6.71
CA LEU A 26 6.61 -12.90 -7.07
C LEU A 26 5.82 -12.28 -8.23
N LYS A 27 5.96 -12.85 -9.43
CA LYS A 27 5.15 -12.49 -10.59
C LYS A 27 3.89 -13.36 -10.59
N LEU A 28 2.72 -12.74 -10.57
CA LEU A 28 1.42 -13.37 -10.69
C LEU A 28 0.80 -12.97 -12.02
N SER A 29 0.32 -13.93 -12.80
CA SER A 29 -0.29 -13.69 -14.11
C SER A 29 -1.55 -14.54 -14.27
N ARG A 30 -2.44 -14.13 -15.18
CA ARG A 30 -3.74 -14.78 -15.41
C ARG A 30 -4.55 -14.95 -14.11
N PRO A 31 -4.79 -13.85 -13.37
CA PRO A 31 -5.52 -13.91 -12.12
C PRO A 31 -6.97 -14.33 -12.40
N ALA A 32 -7.48 -15.24 -11.58
CA ALA A 32 -8.84 -15.74 -11.69
C ALA A 32 -9.45 -15.98 -10.31
N LEU A 33 -10.77 -15.83 -10.21
CA LEU A 33 -11.54 -16.30 -9.05
C LEU A 33 -11.99 -17.73 -9.30
N THR A 34 -11.81 -18.61 -8.33
CA THR A 34 -12.30 -19.99 -8.34
C THR A 34 -13.21 -20.23 -7.17
N ASP A 35 -14.30 -20.96 -7.39
CA ASP A 35 -15.19 -21.43 -6.34
C ASP A 35 -14.79 -22.86 -5.97
N ASP A 36 -14.37 -23.07 -4.72
CA ASP A 36 -14.14 -24.38 -4.14
C ASP A 36 -15.12 -24.57 -2.98
N ASN A 37 -16.16 -25.39 -3.19
CA ASN A 37 -17.19 -25.73 -2.19
C ASN A 37 -17.95 -24.51 -1.62
N GLY A 38 -18.25 -23.50 -2.46
CA GLY A 38 -18.95 -22.28 -2.06
C GLY A 38 -18.04 -21.19 -1.48
N VAL A 39 -16.73 -21.42 -1.46
CA VAL A 39 -15.74 -20.43 -1.03
C VAL A 39 -14.95 -19.94 -2.25
N GLN A 40 -15.07 -18.64 -2.55
CA GLN A 40 -14.28 -18.03 -3.61
C GLN A 40 -12.84 -17.78 -3.14
N HIS A 41 -11.88 -18.26 -3.92
CA HIS A 41 -10.46 -17.99 -3.75
C HIS A 41 -9.89 -17.36 -5.03
N ALA A 42 -9.03 -16.36 -4.88
CA ALA A 42 -8.24 -15.87 -5.99
C ALA A 42 -7.06 -16.81 -6.26
N ARG A 43 -6.72 -17.01 -7.53
CA ARG A 43 -5.56 -17.78 -7.97
C ARG A 43 -4.84 -17.08 -9.11
N ALA A 44 -3.58 -17.44 -9.34
CA ALA A 44 -2.79 -16.99 -10.49
C ALA A 44 -1.70 -18.00 -10.84
N GLU A 45 -1.21 -17.95 -12.08
CA GLU A 45 0.09 -18.54 -12.43
C GLU A 45 1.20 -17.70 -11.80
N ALA A 46 2.16 -18.36 -11.16
CA ALA A 46 3.22 -17.75 -10.38
C ALA A 46 4.62 -18.12 -10.91
N GLU A 47 5.52 -17.14 -10.88
CA GLU A 47 6.95 -17.29 -11.13
C GLU A 47 7.69 -16.46 -10.07
N LEU A 48 8.59 -17.09 -9.32
CA LEU A 48 9.40 -16.37 -8.33
C LEU A 48 10.74 -16.01 -8.96
N VAL A 49 11.15 -14.75 -8.86
CA VAL A 49 12.40 -14.26 -9.41
C VAL A 49 13.22 -13.58 -8.32
N TYR A 50 14.44 -14.06 -8.11
CA TYR A 50 15.43 -13.36 -7.32
C TYR A 50 16.21 -12.38 -8.20
N VAL A 51 16.17 -11.11 -7.85
CA VAL A 51 16.92 -10.01 -8.47
C VAL A 51 18.06 -9.62 -7.53
N PRO A 52 19.33 -9.90 -7.89
CA PRO A 52 20.49 -9.61 -7.05
C PRO A 52 20.68 -8.10 -6.82
N SER A 53 21.33 -7.75 -5.71
CA SER A 53 21.64 -6.36 -5.38
C SER A 53 22.74 -5.71 -6.24
N GLU A 54 23.58 -6.53 -6.86
CA GLU A 54 24.70 -6.09 -7.69
C GLU A 54 24.26 -5.87 -9.14
N SER A 55 24.55 -4.66 -9.65
CA SER A 55 24.31 -4.34 -11.05
C SER A 55 25.07 -5.29 -11.98
N GLY A 56 24.39 -5.78 -13.03
CA GLY A 56 24.95 -6.69 -14.03
C GLY A 56 24.88 -8.18 -13.67
N LYS A 57 24.52 -8.56 -12.44
CA LYS A 57 24.18 -9.96 -12.14
C LYS A 57 22.82 -10.32 -12.73
N ARG A 58 22.71 -11.55 -13.27
CA ARG A 58 21.47 -12.05 -13.85
C ARG A 58 20.48 -12.44 -12.76
N GLU A 59 19.21 -12.18 -13.05
CA GLU A 59 18.08 -12.66 -12.25
C GLU A 59 18.01 -14.19 -12.25
N VAL A 60 17.49 -14.76 -11.16
CA VAL A 60 17.32 -16.21 -10.99
C VAL A 60 15.83 -16.50 -10.78
N ALA A 61 15.18 -17.05 -11.80
CA ALA A 61 13.78 -17.47 -11.74
C ALA A 61 13.63 -18.85 -11.10
N SER A 62 12.44 -19.15 -10.57
CA SER A 62 12.04 -20.48 -10.08
C SER A 62 12.24 -21.53 -11.19
N VAL A 63 12.56 -22.76 -10.81
CA VAL A 63 12.86 -23.83 -11.79
C VAL A 63 11.69 -24.13 -12.72
N GLN A 64 10.47 -23.86 -12.25
CA GLN A 64 9.26 -23.89 -13.04
C GLN A 64 8.24 -22.88 -12.52
N ARG A 65 7.24 -22.58 -13.34
CA ARG A 65 6.04 -21.86 -12.93
C ARG A 65 5.13 -22.78 -12.11
N TYR A 66 4.33 -22.20 -11.24
CA TYR A 66 3.42 -22.92 -10.35
C TYR A 66 2.12 -22.16 -10.17
N PHE A 67 1.10 -22.80 -9.59
CA PHE A 67 -0.13 -22.11 -9.24
C PHE A 67 -0.04 -21.54 -7.83
N PHE A 68 -0.33 -20.26 -7.70
CA PHE A 68 -0.60 -19.61 -6.43
C PHE A 68 -2.11 -19.63 -6.19
N ARG A 69 -2.54 -20.14 -5.02
CA ARG A 69 -3.93 -20.04 -4.54
C ARG A 69 -3.93 -19.21 -3.27
N ALA A 70 -4.72 -18.13 -3.26
CA ALA A 70 -4.87 -17.27 -2.10
C ALA A 70 -5.33 -18.10 -0.89
N PRO A 71 -4.51 -18.22 0.18
CA PRO A 71 -4.85 -19.04 1.33
C PRO A 71 -5.83 -18.36 2.28
N LEU A 72 -6.11 -17.06 2.07
CA LEU A 72 -7.01 -16.24 2.86
C LEU A 72 -8.17 -15.81 1.97
N GLY A 73 -9.38 -15.92 2.50
CA GLY A 73 -10.61 -15.45 1.86
C GLY A 73 -11.22 -14.28 2.63
N LEU A 74 -12.50 -14.03 2.36
CA LEU A 74 -13.25 -12.92 2.95
C LEU A 74 -13.34 -13.01 4.48
N ILE A 75 -13.49 -14.22 5.03
CA ILE A 75 -13.62 -14.41 6.48
C ILE A 75 -12.33 -13.98 7.19
N GLU A 76 -11.16 -14.41 6.69
CA GLU A 76 -9.88 -14.03 7.29
C GLU A 76 -9.59 -12.53 7.13
N ALA A 77 -9.95 -11.95 5.97
CA ALA A 77 -9.82 -10.51 5.73
C ALA A 77 -10.66 -9.70 6.73
N GLU A 78 -11.91 -10.10 6.96
CA GLU A 78 -12.82 -9.45 7.90
C GLU A 78 -12.36 -9.55 9.36
N GLU A 79 -11.84 -10.72 9.78
CA GLU A 79 -11.25 -10.85 11.11
C GLU A 79 -10.01 -9.96 11.26
N LEU A 80 -9.16 -9.89 10.25
CA LEU A 80 -7.98 -9.02 10.27
C LEU A 80 -8.36 -7.54 10.33
N ARG A 81 -9.33 -7.12 9.53
CA ARG A 81 -9.89 -5.76 9.52
C ARG A 81 -10.42 -5.39 10.90
N TRP A 82 -11.29 -6.21 11.47
CA TRP A 82 -11.84 -6.00 12.82
C TRP A 82 -10.73 -5.82 13.87
N TYR A 83 -9.69 -6.65 13.81
CA TYR A 83 -8.58 -6.59 14.77
C TYR A 83 -7.74 -5.31 14.63
N LEU A 84 -7.49 -4.85 13.41
CA LEU A 84 -6.67 -3.67 13.15
C LEU A 84 -7.45 -2.36 13.33
N GLU A 85 -8.73 -2.33 12.93
CA GLU A 85 -9.51 -1.10 12.82
C GLU A 85 -10.47 -0.87 14.00
N GLU A 86 -10.95 -1.93 14.66
CA GLU A 86 -11.97 -1.80 15.71
C GLU A 86 -11.45 -2.17 17.11
N TYR A 87 -10.63 -3.21 17.23
CA TYR A 87 -10.26 -3.76 18.54
C TYR A 87 -9.56 -2.75 19.46
N TYR A 88 -8.73 -1.87 18.90
CA TYR A 88 -7.99 -0.86 19.70
C TYR A 88 -8.91 0.20 20.32
N LEU A 89 -10.10 0.43 19.75
CA LEU A 89 -11.10 1.38 20.26
C LEU A 89 -11.76 0.86 21.53
N TRP A 90 -12.04 -0.46 21.61
CA TRP A 90 -12.73 -1.07 22.74
C TRP A 90 -12.13 -2.44 23.13
N PRO A 91 -10.97 -2.48 23.82
CA PRO A 91 -10.29 -3.72 24.18
C PRO A 91 -10.87 -4.38 25.45
N ALA A 92 -12.20 -4.49 25.55
CA ALA A 92 -12.89 -5.11 26.68
C ALA A 92 -12.60 -6.62 26.81
N GLU A 93 -12.79 -7.17 28.00
CA GLU A 93 -12.51 -8.59 28.26
C GLU A 93 -13.32 -9.53 27.37
N VAL A 94 -14.58 -9.18 27.07
CA VAL A 94 -15.50 -9.99 26.25
C VAL A 94 -14.94 -10.26 24.85
N VAL A 95 -14.25 -9.29 24.25
CA VAL A 95 -13.69 -9.39 22.89
C VAL A 95 -12.22 -9.83 22.87
N ARG A 96 -11.55 -9.89 24.04
CA ARG A 96 -10.14 -10.30 24.17
C ARG A 96 -9.90 -11.73 23.70
N TYR A 97 -10.90 -12.62 23.83
CA TYR A 97 -10.80 -13.98 23.31
C TYR A 97 -10.70 -14.01 21.78
N ARG A 98 -11.51 -13.20 21.08
CA ARG A 98 -11.46 -13.04 19.62
C ARG A 98 -10.10 -12.48 19.18
N ALA A 99 -9.63 -11.41 19.83
CA ALA A 99 -8.32 -10.82 19.56
C ALA A 99 -7.17 -11.84 19.70
N ARG A 100 -7.12 -12.60 20.80
CA ARG A 100 -6.10 -13.65 21.00
C ARG A 100 -6.18 -14.79 19.99
N LYS A 101 -7.38 -15.10 19.50
CA LYS A 101 -7.55 -16.07 18.40
C LYS A 101 -6.90 -15.52 17.13
N ILE A 102 -7.20 -14.27 16.79
CA ILE A 102 -6.64 -13.60 15.61
C ILE A 102 -5.12 -13.51 15.70
N GLU A 103 -4.54 -13.13 16.86
CA GLU A 103 -3.08 -13.11 17.06
C GLU A 103 -2.41 -14.45 16.74
N ARG A 104 -3.03 -15.57 17.12
CA ARG A 104 -2.53 -16.92 16.74
C ARG A 104 -2.73 -17.19 15.27
N ASP A 105 -3.85 -16.74 14.72
CA ASP A 105 -4.18 -16.91 13.32
C ASP A 105 -3.27 -16.10 12.39
N LEU A 106 -2.76 -14.94 12.80
CA LEU A 106 -1.78 -14.15 12.04
C LEU A 106 -0.55 -14.97 11.65
N ILE A 107 -0.06 -15.83 12.56
CA ILE A 107 1.07 -16.73 12.29
C ILE A 107 0.66 -17.80 11.28
N ARG A 108 -0.49 -18.44 11.50
CA ARG A 108 -1.03 -19.50 10.63
C ARG A 108 -1.29 -18.98 9.21
N TRP A 109 -1.92 -17.82 9.09
CA TRP A 109 -2.17 -17.12 7.83
C TRP A 109 -0.88 -16.74 7.13
N GLY A 110 0.09 -16.20 7.88
CA GLY A 110 1.41 -15.85 7.38
C GLY A 110 2.19 -17.05 6.82
N GLN A 111 2.14 -18.19 7.51
CA GLN A 111 2.76 -19.44 7.08
C GLN A 111 2.07 -20.01 5.84
N ALA A 112 0.74 -20.00 5.81
CA ALA A 112 -0.02 -20.45 4.64
C ALA A 112 0.30 -19.57 3.41
N LEU A 113 0.36 -18.24 3.59
CA LEU A 113 0.76 -17.30 2.54
C LEU A 113 2.19 -17.55 2.06
N TYR A 114 3.13 -17.75 2.98
CA TYR A 114 4.51 -18.07 2.64
C TYR A 114 4.62 -19.38 1.84
N GLN A 115 3.93 -20.44 2.26
CA GLN A 115 3.97 -21.74 1.57
C GLN A 115 3.40 -21.68 0.16
N GLN A 116 2.31 -20.91 -0.05
CA GLN A 116 1.72 -20.71 -1.38
C GLN A 116 2.60 -19.82 -2.27
N ALA A 117 3.18 -18.75 -1.70
CA ALA A 117 3.99 -17.79 -2.43
C ALA A 117 5.37 -18.33 -2.80
N LEU A 118 5.99 -19.11 -1.90
CA LEU A 118 7.41 -19.48 -1.95
C LEU A 118 7.59 -21.01 -1.77
N PRO A 119 6.91 -21.86 -2.57
CA PRO A 119 7.02 -23.31 -2.44
C PRO A 119 8.44 -23.77 -2.77
N VAL A 120 9.15 -24.28 -1.75
CA VAL A 120 10.59 -24.62 -1.84
C VAL A 120 10.88 -25.58 -2.99
N GLN A 121 9.98 -26.53 -3.25
CA GLN A 121 10.09 -27.48 -4.37
C GLN A 121 10.24 -26.83 -5.75
N TYR A 122 9.76 -25.60 -5.95
CA TYR A 122 9.87 -24.87 -7.22
C TYR A 122 10.84 -23.68 -7.13
N CYS A 123 11.08 -23.17 -5.92
CA CYS A 123 11.75 -21.89 -5.70
C CYS A 123 13.11 -21.99 -5.02
N ALA A 124 13.59 -23.20 -4.68
CA ALA A 124 14.81 -23.39 -3.89
C ALA A 124 16.04 -22.65 -4.47
N ASN A 125 16.20 -22.64 -5.79
CA ASN A 125 17.32 -21.98 -6.46
C ASN A 125 17.29 -20.45 -6.30
N ALA A 126 16.12 -19.82 -6.46
CA ALA A 126 15.94 -18.39 -6.25
C ALA A 126 16.10 -18.01 -4.78
N LEU A 127 15.53 -18.81 -3.87
CA LEU A 127 15.64 -18.62 -2.42
C LEU A 127 17.07 -18.76 -1.91
N GLN A 128 17.87 -19.69 -2.46
CA GLN A 128 19.27 -19.85 -2.09
C GLN A 128 20.08 -18.59 -2.44
N GLY A 129 19.89 -18.04 -3.64
CA GLY A 129 20.52 -16.79 -4.05
C GLY A 129 20.13 -15.62 -3.14
N TRP A 130 18.84 -15.51 -2.83
CA TRP A 130 18.31 -14.51 -1.90
C TRP A 130 18.90 -14.60 -0.49
N GLN A 131 19.01 -15.82 0.04
CA GLN A 131 19.53 -16.06 1.40
C GLN A 131 21.02 -15.76 1.50
N ALA A 132 21.78 -16.02 0.44
CA ALA A 132 23.22 -15.77 0.35
C ALA A 132 23.60 -14.28 0.39
N GLU A 133 22.64 -13.38 0.17
CA GLU A 133 22.88 -11.93 0.25
C GLU A 133 23.41 -11.50 1.62
N SER A 134 24.41 -10.61 1.59
CA SER A 134 25.07 -10.13 2.81
C SER A 134 24.10 -9.37 3.73
N GLY A 135 24.40 -9.29 5.02
CA GLY A 135 23.57 -8.54 5.98
C GLY A 135 23.56 -7.01 5.76
N LYS A 136 24.41 -6.49 4.87
CA LYS A 136 24.48 -5.05 4.54
C LYS A 136 23.52 -4.66 3.40
N VAL A 137 23.00 -5.66 2.68
CA VAL A 137 22.08 -5.48 1.55
C VAL A 137 20.66 -5.32 2.08
N ALA A 138 19.97 -4.28 1.61
CA ALA A 138 18.55 -4.12 1.89
C ALA A 138 17.75 -5.20 1.14
N ARG A 139 16.64 -5.63 1.72
CA ARG A 139 15.80 -6.69 1.17
C ARG A 139 14.38 -6.20 0.92
N ARG A 140 13.84 -6.55 -0.25
CA ARG A 140 12.45 -6.29 -0.64
C ARG A 140 11.80 -7.56 -1.20
N PHE A 141 10.61 -7.87 -0.72
CA PHE A 141 9.68 -8.77 -1.38
C PHE A 141 8.74 -7.96 -2.25
N SER A 142 8.45 -8.42 -3.46
CA SER A 142 7.57 -7.71 -4.36
C SER A 142 6.57 -8.63 -5.00
N VAL A 143 5.33 -8.15 -5.07
CA VAL A 143 4.23 -8.83 -5.76
C VAL A 143 3.93 -8.00 -6.98
N TRP A 144 4.14 -8.57 -8.15
CA TRP A 144 3.79 -7.97 -9.42
C TRP A 144 2.65 -8.77 -10.02
N ILE A 145 1.54 -8.12 -10.34
CA ILE A 145 0.37 -8.77 -10.92
C ILE A 145 0.18 -8.30 -12.34
N ASP A 146 0.11 -9.23 -13.27
CA ASP A 146 -0.34 -9.03 -14.65
C ASP A 146 -1.82 -9.35 -14.76
N ASP A 147 -2.64 -8.29 -14.80
CA ASP A 147 -4.08 -8.35 -14.99
C ASP A 147 -4.50 -8.15 -16.46
N SER A 148 -3.54 -8.23 -17.40
CA SER A 148 -3.86 -8.13 -18.82
C SER A 148 -4.72 -9.31 -19.28
N VAL A 149 -5.74 -8.97 -20.07
CA VAL A 149 -6.55 -9.95 -20.81
C VAL A 149 -6.15 -9.97 -22.28
N LEU A 150 -6.51 -11.02 -23.00
CA LEU A 150 -6.25 -11.10 -24.43
C LEU A 150 -7.08 -10.05 -25.18
N ALA A 151 -6.52 -9.53 -26.28
CA ALA A 151 -7.26 -8.64 -27.16
C ALA A 151 -8.53 -9.35 -27.69
N GLY A 152 -9.69 -8.72 -27.50
CA GLY A 152 -10.99 -9.29 -27.88
C GLY A 152 -11.67 -10.12 -26.77
N SER A 153 -11.09 -10.19 -25.56
CA SER A 153 -11.77 -10.72 -24.38
C SER A 153 -13.07 -9.97 -24.08
N SER A 154 -14.01 -10.65 -23.42
CA SER A 154 -15.29 -10.04 -23.07
C SER A 154 -15.12 -9.04 -21.92
N LYS A 155 -16.00 -8.03 -21.83
CA LYS A 155 -16.03 -7.09 -20.69
C LYS A 155 -16.19 -7.81 -19.34
N ASN A 156 -16.90 -8.94 -19.32
CA ASN A 156 -17.05 -9.74 -18.10
C ASN A 156 -15.73 -10.42 -17.69
N GLU A 157 -14.95 -10.89 -18.65
CA GLU A 157 -13.63 -11.48 -18.40
C GLU A 157 -12.64 -10.43 -17.88
N GLU A 158 -12.66 -9.23 -18.45
CA GLU A 158 -11.90 -8.08 -17.95
C GLU A 158 -12.24 -7.76 -16.48
N ILE A 159 -13.54 -7.66 -16.16
CA ILE A 159 -14.00 -7.39 -14.80
C ILE A 159 -13.56 -8.50 -13.84
N GLN A 160 -13.75 -9.77 -14.21
CA GLN A 160 -13.36 -10.91 -13.36
C GLN A 160 -11.84 -10.98 -13.12
N THR A 161 -11.05 -10.71 -14.16
CA THR A 161 -9.57 -10.69 -14.08
C THR A 161 -9.11 -9.56 -13.16
N LYS A 162 -9.66 -8.35 -13.32
CA LYS A 162 -9.36 -7.21 -12.44
C LYS A 162 -9.78 -7.44 -11.00
N GLN A 163 -10.94 -8.07 -10.78
CA GLN A 163 -11.40 -8.46 -9.45
C GLN A 163 -10.43 -9.46 -8.81
N ALA A 164 -10.02 -10.50 -9.53
CA ALA A 164 -9.05 -11.46 -9.04
C ALA A 164 -7.69 -10.83 -8.73
N ALA A 165 -7.19 -9.95 -9.61
CA ALA A 165 -5.95 -9.20 -9.41
C ALA A 165 -6.02 -8.35 -8.14
N THR A 166 -7.14 -7.66 -7.94
CA THR A 166 -7.41 -6.83 -6.77
C THR A 166 -7.41 -7.65 -5.48
N THR A 167 -8.08 -8.82 -5.47
CA THR A 167 -8.04 -9.75 -4.33
C THR A 167 -6.64 -10.30 -4.03
N LEU A 168 -5.82 -10.55 -5.06
CA LEU A 168 -4.44 -11.00 -4.85
C LEU A 168 -3.54 -9.88 -4.29
N LEU A 169 -3.74 -8.64 -4.73
CA LEU A 169 -3.01 -7.48 -4.19
C LEU A 169 -3.39 -7.17 -2.74
N SER A 170 -4.66 -7.38 -2.38
CA SER A 170 -5.19 -7.11 -1.03
C SER A 170 -4.72 -8.10 0.04
N LEU A 171 -4.11 -9.22 -0.36
CA LEU A 171 -3.53 -10.16 0.59
C LEU A 171 -2.51 -9.45 1.51
N PRO A 172 -2.46 -9.84 2.79
CA PRO A 172 -1.58 -9.24 3.79
C PRO A 172 -0.16 -9.81 3.63
N TRP A 173 0.51 -9.47 2.53
CA TRP A 173 1.87 -9.90 2.18
C TRP A 173 2.91 -9.58 3.27
N GLU A 174 2.62 -8.60 4.12
CA GLU A 174 3.40 -8.27 5.31
C GLU A 174 3.42 -9.41 6.35
N LEU A 175 2.40 -10.28 6.35
CA LEU A 175 2.33 -11.45 7.24
C LEU A 175 3.19 -12.62 6.79
N LEU A 176 3.92 -12.55 5.65
CA LEU A 176 4.79 -13.64 5.21
C LEU A 176 5.68 -14.15 6.36
N HIS A 177 5.49 -15.41 6.71
CA HIS A 177 6.12 -16.05 7.87
C HIS A 177 6.80 -17.35 7.43
N ASP A 178 8.12 -17.43 7.57
CA ASP A 178 8.92 -18.55 7.04
C ASP A 178 8.85 -19.83 7.88
N GLY A 179 8.13 -19.77 9.00
CA GLY A 179 7.98 -20.86 9.98
C GLY A 179 8.70 -20.55 11.29
N ASN A 180 9.66 -19.63 11.28
CA ASN A 180 10.38 -19.16 12.46
C ASN A 180 10.01 -17.72 12.83
N ALA A 181 9.97 -16.81 11.85
CA ALA A 181 9.61 -15.40 12.07
C ALA A 181 8.92 -14.79 10.85
N TYR A 182 8.32 -13.62 11.05
CA TYR A 182 7.88 -12.79 9.94
C TYR A 182 9.09 -12.23 9.18
N LEU A 183 8.98 -12.12 7.85
CA LEU A 183 10.09 -11.66 7.02
C LEU A 183 10.51 -10.21 7.31
N PHE A 184 9.63 -9.37 7.86
CA PHE A 184 9.96 -8.00 8.25
C PHE A 184 10.73 -7.91 9.58
N GLN A 185 10.93 -9.03 10.29
CA GLN A 185 11.63 -9.07 11.58
C GLN A 185 13.09 -9.50 11.43
N GLY A 186 13.86 -9.33 12.50
CA GLY A 186 15.23 -9.82 12.62
C GLY A 186 16.29 -8.90 11.99
N ALA A 187 17.49 -9.45 11.79
CA ALA A 187 18.67 -8.68 11.35
C ALA A 187 18.64 -8.30 9.86
N LYS A 188 17.79 -8.95 9.05
CA LYS A 188 17.67 -8.74 7.60
C LYS A 188 16.20 -8.50 7.22
N PRO A 189 15.56 -7.42 7.72
CA PRO A 189 14.13 -7.21 7.53
C PRO A 189 13.79 -6.98 6.05
N VAL A 190 12.70 -7.59 5.61
CA VAL A 190 12.19 -7.51 4.24
C VAL A 190 11.04 -6.52 4.16
N ARG A 191 11.11 -5.58 3.21
CA ARG A 191 10.01 -4.65 2.90
C ARG A 191 9.11 -5.23 1.81
N VAL A 192 7.81 -4.97 1.88
CA VAL A 192 6.85 -5.41 0.85
C VAL A 192 6.61 -4.30 -0.16
N ARG A 193 6.52 -4.63 -1.44
CA ARG A 193 6.09 -3.73 -2.52
C ARG A 193 5.11 -4.42 -3.45
N ARG A 194 3.95 -3.81 -3.67
CA ARG A 194 2.97 -4.22 -4.67
C ARG A 194 3.25 -3.46 -5.97
N ARG A 195 3.11 -4.11 -7.13
CA ARG A 195 3.33 -3.50 -8.45
C ARG A 195 2.24 -3.91 -9.42
N LEU A 196 1.88 -2.94 -10.25
CA LEU A 196 1.06 -3.15 -11.43
C LEU A 196 1.96 -3.15 -12.68
N PRO A 197 1.47 -3.67 -13.82
CA PRO A 197 2.17 -3.59 -15.09
C PRO A 197 2.36 -2.11 -15.46
N ASN A 198 3.58 -1.74 -15.87
CA ASN A 198 3.82 -0.42 -16.43
C ASN A 198 3.80 -0.52 -17.95
N THR A 199 2.75 0.00 -18.57
CA THR A 199 2.59 0.03 -20.04
C THR A 199 3.02 1.36 -20.65
N LEU A 200 3.42 2.33 -19.83
CA LEU A 200 3.81 3.66 -20.25
C LEU A 200 5.31 3.86 -20.09
N ASN A 201 5.96 4.34 -21.15
CA ASN A 201 7.33 4.81 -21.02
C ASN A 201 7.30 6.19 -20.35
N GLN A 202 8.01 6.34 -19.25
CA GLN A 202 8.13 7.59 -18.53
C GLN A 202 9.60 7.88 -18.26
N ASP A 203 10.04 9.11 -18.53
CA ASP A 203 11.39 9.53 -18.20
C ASP A 203 11.64 9.44 -16.71
N VAL A 204 12.87 9.09 -16.32
CA VAL A 204 13.29 9.10 -14.93
C VAL A 204 13.14 10.51 -14.36
N LEU A 205 12.33 10.65 -13.31
CA LEU A 205 12.23 11.88 -12.56
C LEU A 205 13.41 11.93 -11.59
N LEU A 206 14.44 12.71 -11.94
CA LEU A 206 15.48 13.10 -11.00
C LEU A 206 14.92 14.22 -10.12
N THR A 207 14.92 14.01 -8.82
CA THR A 207 14.46 15.01 -7.85
C THR A 207 15.65 15.52 -7.07
N ASP A 208 15.98 16.79 -7.27
CA ASP A 208 16.97 17.49 -6.44
C ASP A 208 16.27 18.16 -5.26
N PRO A 209 16.91 18.26 -4.08
CA PRO A 209 16.40 19.08 -2.99
C PRO A 209 16.20 20.55 -3.41
N PRO A 210 15.18 21.26 -2.87
CA PRO A 210 14.25 20.76 -1.87
C PRO A 210 13.17 19.83 -2.45
N ILE A 211 12.88 18.75 -1.75
CA ILE A 211 11.73 17.90 -2.07
C ILE A 211 10.44 18.68 -1.76
N ARG A 212 9.66 19.01 -2.80
CA ARG A 212 8.41 19.75 -2.66
C ARG A 212 7.25 18.81 -2.32
N VAL A 213 6.58 19.07 -1.21
CA VAL A 213 5.45 18.29 -0.68
C VAL A 213 4.21 19.19 -0.64
N LEU A 214 3.16 18.78 -1.33
CA LEU A 214 1.82 19.36 -1.19
C LEU A 214 1.02 18.53 -0.18
N LEU A 215 0.71 19.12 0.98
CA LEU A 215 -0.10 18.50 2.02
C LEU A 215 -1.56 18.88 1.83
N VAL A 216 -2.42 17.87 1.70
CA VAL A 216 -3.87 18.01 1.61
C VAL A 216 -4.48 17.45 2.88
N THR A 217 -4.90 18.32 3.80
CA THR A 217 -5.54 17.94 5.06
C THR A 217 -7.04 18.23 4.97
N ALA A 218 -7.82 17.28 4.46
CA ALA A 218 -9.26 17.40 4.37
C ALA A 218 -9.92 16.94 5.68
N ARG A 219 -10.79 17.78 6.27
CA ARG A 219 -11.51 17.48 7.52
C ARG A 219 -13.02 17.79 7.39
N PRO A 220 -13.72 17.17 6.43
CA PRO A 220 -15.18 17.22 6.43
C PRO A 220 -15.73 16.60 7.72
N GLU A 221 -16.88 17.08 8.14
CA GLU A 221 -17.58 16.64 9.33
C GLU A 221 -19.07 16.53 8.99
N ASP A 222 -19.52 15.33 8.64
CA ASP A 222 -20.92 15.06 8.37
C ASP A 222 -21.29 13.62 8.74
N GLN A 223 -22.45 13.13 8.32
CA GLN A 223 -22.91 11.79 8.71
C GLN A 223 -22.00 10.66 8.20
N ALA A 224 -21.25 10.87 7.12
CA ALA A 224 -20.35 9.88 6.53
C ALA A 224 -18.89 10.08 7.00
N CYS A 225 -18.50 11.32 7.32
CA CYS A 225 -17.15 11.65 7.78
C CYS A 225 -17.15 12.03 9.27
N GLY A 226 -16.70 11.10 10.12
CA GLY A 226 -16.51 11.36 11.55
C GLY A 226 -15.30 12.26 11.84
N TYR A 227 -15.23 12.86 13.03
CA TYR A 227 -14.11 13.74 13.39
C TYR A 227 -12.75 13.02 13.41
N ILE A 228 -11.76 13.55 12.68
CA ILE A 228 -10.34 13.19 12.79
C ILE A 228 -9.58 14.38 13.39
N ASP A 229 -8.84 14.15 14.49
CA ASP A 229 -7.99 15.20 15.06
C ASP A 229 -6.84 15.54 14.11
N HIS A 230 -6.94 16.70 13.46
CA HIS A 230 -5.94 17.25 12.54
C HIS A 230 -4.52 17.30 13.13
N ARG A 231 -4.38 17.39 14.46
CA ARG A 231 -3.07 17.42 15.13
C ARG A 231 -2.39 16.05 15.19
N ALA A 232 -3.14 14.96 15.07
CA ALA A 232 -2.59 13.61 15.15
C ALA A 232 -1.63 13.33 13.98
N SER A 233 -1.93 13.84 12.80
CA SER A 233 -1.19 13.59 11.55
C SER A 233 -0.25 14.74 11.17
N ALA A 234 -0.66 15.99 11.42
CA ALA A 234 0.17 17.16 11.07
C ALA A 234 1.42 17.30 11.97
N MET A 235 1.32 16.97 13.26
CA MET A 235 2.44 17.16 14.21
C MET A 235 3.63 16.25 13.91
N PRO A 236 3.47 14.93 13.66
CA PRO A 236 4.58 14.07 13.25
C PRO A 236 5.22 14.50 11.93
N LEU A 237 4.41 14.95 10.96
CA LEU A 237 4.92 15.41 9.66
C LEU A 237 5.78 16.66 9.80
N VAL A 238 5.29 17.67 10.55
CA VAL A 238 6.06 18.90 10.82
C VAL A 238 7.35 18.55 11.57
N GLN A 239 7.29 17.72 12.61
CA GLN A 239 8.48 17.30 13.36
C GLN A 239 9.50 16.53 12.50
N ALA A 240 9.04 15.70 11.56
CA ALA A 240 9.91 15.01 10.63
C ALA A 240 10.60 15.99 9.66
N ILE A 241 9.87 16.98 9.17
CA ILE A 241 10.35 17.97 8.19
C ILE A 241 11.27 19.02 8.84
N GLU A 242 11.00 19.45 10.07
CA GLU A 242 11.86 20.38 10.82
C GLU A 242 13.31 19.90 10.88
N ASN A 243 13.52 18.59 11.02
CA ASN A 243 14.85 17.98 11.05
C ASN A 243 15.55 17.92 9.68
N LEU A 244 14.80 18.11 8.58
CA LEU A 244 15.33 18.06 7.20
C LEU A 244 15.73 19.46 6.69
N GLY A 245 15.30 20.54 7.37
CA GLY A 245 15.68 21.91 7.02
C GLY A 245 15.36 22.26 5.56
N GLY A 246 16.32 22.85 4.84
CA GLY A 246 16.17 23.26 3.44
C GLY A 246 16.10 22.11 2.42
N LEU A 247 16.09 20.85 2.85
CA LEU A 247 15.96 19.69 1.97
C LEU A 247 14.50 19.41 1.58
N VAL A 248 13.52 20.03 2.24
CA VAL A 248 12.09 19.83 2.00
C VAL A 248 11.35 21.16 2.00
N GLU A 249 10.45 21.35 1.03
CA GLU A 249 9.52 22.48 0.94
C GLU A 249 8.10 21.95 1.14
N LEU A 250 7.46 22.27 2.27
CA LEU A 250 6.07 21.86 2.56
C LEU A 250 5.11 23.00 2.24
N LYS A 251 4.09 22.71 1.42
CA LYS A 251 2.95 23.62 1.18
C LYS A 251 1.66 22.93 1.63
N LEU A 252 0.92 23.59 2.53
CA LEU A 252 -0.45 23.19 2.84
C LEU A 252 -1.39 23.70 1.74
N LEU A 253 -2.26 22.81 1.24
CA LEU A 253 -3.37 23.15 0.38
C LEU A 253 -4.48 23.81 1.19
N ASP A 254 -4.90 25.00 0.76
CA ASP A 254 -5.95 25.78 1.41
C ASP A 254 -6.76 26.53 0.33
N PRO A 255 -8.09 26.29 0.21
CA PRO A 255 -8.87 25.31 0.98
C PRO A 255 -8.59 23.85 0.54
N PRO A 256 -8.83 22.83 1.39
CA PRO A 256 -8.57 21.42 1.07
C PRO A 256 -9.69 20.79 0.22
N THR A 257 -10.01 21.45 -0.90
CA THR A 257 -11.03 21.01 -1.88
C THR A 257 -10.35 20.38 -3.09
N PHE A 258 -11.10 19.57 -3.84
CA PHE A 258 -10.57 18.96 -5.06
C PHE A 258 -10.26 20.00 -6.14
N ALA A 259 -11.12 21.02 -6.28
CA ALA A 259 -10.89 22.12 -7.21
C ALA A 259 -9.59 22.88 -6.90
N ALA A 260 -9.34 23.20 -5.62
CA ALA A 260 -8.11 23.87 -5.21
C ALA A 260 -6.86 23.01 -5.47
N LEU A 261 -6.96 21.69 -5.30
CA LEU A 261 -5.88 20.76 -5.64
C LEU A 261 -5.54 20.85 -7.13
N GLN A 262 -6.55 20.82 -8.01
CA GLN A 262 -6.36 20.95 -9.45
C GLN A 262 -5.69 22.28 -9.82
N GLU A 263 -6.22 23.39 -9.30
CA GLU A 263 -5.69 24.74 -9.57
C GLU A 263 -4.23 24.89 -9.11
N GLU A 264 -3.88 24.36 -7.95
CA GLU A 264 -2.51 24.43 -7.42
C GLU A 264 -1.54 23.58 -8.25
N LEU A 265 -1.94 22.39 -8.69
CA LEU A 265 -1.13 21.55 -9.57
C LEU A 265 -0.96 22.16 -10.97
N ASP A 266 -1.99 22.84 -11.49
CA ASP A 266 -1.92 23.58 -12.75
C ASP A 266 -0.98 24.78 -12.67
N ARG A 267 -1.04 25.54 -11.58
CA ARG A 267 -0.15 26.70 -11.36
C ARG A 267 1.31 26.29 -11.21
N THR A 268 1.58 25.08 -10.71
CA THR A 268 2.93 24.63 -10.36
C THR A 268 3.58 23.72 -11.42
N ARG A 269 3.06 23.68 -12.65
CA ARG A 269 3.64 22.85 -13.75
C ARG A 269 5.12 23.11 -14.02
N GLU A 270 5.59 24.35 -13.90
CA GLU A 270 7.00 24.70 -14.12
C GLU A 270 7.92 24.27 -12.95
N LYS A 271 7.35 24.11 -11.75
CA LYS A 271 8.05 23.66 -10.55
C LYS A 271 7.15 22.64 -9.84
N PRO A 272 7.03 21.40 -10.36
CA PRO A 272 6.04 20.43 -9.87
C PRO A 272 6.28 20.01 -8.42
N TYR A 273 5.26 19.45 -7.79
CA TYR A 273 5.41 18.77 -6.51
C TYR A 273 5.97 17.36 -6.72
N HIS A 274 6.83 16.91 -5.81
CA HIS A 274 7.38 15.56 -5.84
C HIS A 274 6.52 14.58 -5.03
N ILE A 275 5.81 15.11 -4.02
CA ILE A 275 4.94 14.34 -3.15
C ILE A 275 3.63 15.11 -2.99
N VAL A 276 2.51 14.41 -3.17
CA VAL A 276 1.24 14.86 -2.60
C VAL A 276 0.93 13.96 -1.40
N HIS A 277 0.70 14.53 -0.23
CA HIS A 277 0.32 13.82 0.99
C HIS A 277 -1.15 14.13 1.26
N PHE A 278 -2.02 13.16 1.06
CA PHE A 278 -3.42 13.28 1.45
C PHE A 278 -3.62 12.70 2.84
N ASP A 279 -4.20 13.48 3.73
CA ASP A 279 -4.55 13.13 5.10
C ASP A 279 -6.04 13.45 5.30
N GLY A 280 -6.87 12.42 5.46
CA GLY A 280 -8.33 12.58 5.55
C GLY A 280 -9.10 11.25 5.55
N HIS A 281 -10.36 11.29 5.12
CA HIS A 281 -11.16 10.07 4.96
C HIS A 281 -10.99 9.47 3.58
N GLY A 282 -11.04 8.15 3.52
CA GLY A 282 -11.18 7.39 2.30
C GLY A 282 -12.40 6.49 2.40
N VAL A 283 -12.96 6.18 1.23
CA VAL A 283 -14.13 5.31 1.07
C VAL A 283 -13.87 4.34 -0.06
N TYR A 284 -14.59 3.23 -0.05
CA TYR A 284 -14.68 2.34 -1.20
C TYR A 284 -16.15 2.17 -1.57
N SER A 285 -16.47 2.31 -2.86
CA SER A 285 -17.83 2.08 -3.36
C SER A 285 -17.87 0.76 -4.14
N PRO A 286 -18.58 -0.27 -3.63
CA PRO A 286 -18.75 -1.54 -4.34
C PRO A 286 -19.52 -1.40 -5.66
N ASP A 287 -20.44 -0.43 -5.76
CA ASP A 287 -21.29 -0.21 -6.93
C ASP A 287 -20.48 0.26 -8.15
N VAL A 288 -19.50 1.14 -7.93
CA VAL A 288 -18.56 1.59 -8.98
C VAL A 288 -17.24 0.80 -8.97
N GLY A 289 -16.95 0.04 -7.92
CA GLY A 289 -15.71 -0.72 -7.76
C GLY A 289 -14.46 0.14 -7.61
N LEU A 290 -14.61 1.36 -7.09
CA LEU A 290 -13.54 2.35 -6.97
C LEU A 290 -13.36 2.80 -5.52
N GLY A 291 -12.09 2.96 -5.12
CA GLY A 291 -11.73 3.74 -3.95
C GLY A 291 -11.90 5.24 -4.22
N GLY A 292 -12.18 6.00 -3.18
CA GLY A 292 -12.31 7.45 -3.24
C GLY A 292 -11.76 8.12 -1.98
N LEU A 293 -11.44 9.40 -2.11
CA LEU A 293 -10.99 10.27 -1.02
C LEU A 293 -12.05 11.34 -0.77
N CYS A 294 -12.27 11.67 0.50
CA CYS A 294 -13.24 12.68 0.90
C CYS A 294 -12.56 14.04 1.06
N PHE A 295 -12.79 14.94 0.10
CA PHE A 295 -12.39 16.34 0.17
C PHE A 295 -13.44 17.18 0.89
N GLU A 296 -13.09 18.39 1.30
CA GLU A 296 -14.09 19.35 1.77
C GLU A 296 -14.90 19.90 0.59
N HIS A 297 -16.21 20.04 0.78
CA HIS A 297 -17.09 20.58 -0.24
C HIS A 297 -16.77 22.08 -0.49
N PRO A 298 -16.60 22.54 -1.75
CA PRO A 298 -16.15 23.90 -2.06
C PRO A 298 -17.10 25.00 -1.59
N GLY A 299 -18.40 24.71 -1.45
CA GLY A 299 -19.39 25.63 -0.87
C GLY A 299 -19.34 25.79 0.65
N ASP A 300 -18.46 25.05 1.35
CA ASP A 300 -18.39 25.03 2.82
C ASP A 300 -17.04 25.54 3.36
N THR A 301 -16.19 26.15 2.52
CA THR A 301 -14.84 26.61 2.89
C THR A 301 -14.81 27.66 3.99
N ASP A 302 -15.88 28.46 4.12
CA ASP A 302 -16.01 29.50 5.16
C ASP A 302 -16.54 28.95 6.50
N LYS A 303 -16.91 27.66 6.56
CA LYS A 303 -17.45 27.04 7.78
C LYS A 303 -16.33 26.49 8.64
N LEU A 304 -16.48 26.62 9.96
CA LEU A 304 -15.54 26.05 10.94
C LEU A 304 -15.90 24.63 11.39
N GLU A 305 -17.17 24.25 11.29
CA GLU A 305 -17.72 22.96 11.70
C GLU A 305 -18.78 22.48 10.69
N LYS A 306 -19.10 21.18 10.73
CA LYS A 306 -20.17 20.58 9.91
C LYS A 306 -20.01 20.82 8.40
N ARG A 307 -18.76 20.77 7.94
CA ARG A 307 -18.40 20.91 6.52
C ARG A 307 -18.75 19.63 5.81
N ARG A 308 -19.52 19.72 4.72
CA ARG A 308 -19.85 18.55 3.90
C ARG A 308 -18.61 18.00 3.20
N HIS A 309 -18.63 16.70 2.92
CA HIS A 309 -17.62 16.09 2.06
C HIS A 309 -18.02 16.09 0.58
N GLU A 310 -17.00 16.01 -0.28
CA GLU A 310 -17.08 15.63 -1.68
C GLU A 310 -16.24 14.36 -1.88
N VAL A 311 -16.86 13.28 -2.37
CA VAL A 311 -16.12 12.04 -2.68
C VAL A 311 -15.51 12.16 -4.07
N VAL A 312 -14.19 12.02 -4.14
CA VAL A 312 -13.45 11.99 -5.40
C VAL A 312 -12.88 10.59 -5.60
N TYR A 313 -13.37 9.90 -6.63
CA TYR A 313 -12.95 8.54 -6.96
C TYR A 313 -11.65 8.51 -7.76
N THR A 314 -11.02 7.33 -7.84
CA THR A 314 -9.74 7.12 -8.53
C THR A 314 -9.79 7.40 -10.04
N ASP A 315 -10.96 7.34 -10.67
CA ASP A 315 -11.16 7.72 -12.09
C ASP A 315 -11.01 9.22 -12.33
N GLN A 316 -11.22 10.06 -11.31
CA GLN A 316 -10.99 11.51 -11.34
C GLN A 316 -9.59 11.88 -10.83
N LEU A 317 -9.13 11.26 -9.75
CA LEU A 317 -7.80 11.53 -9.17
C LEU A 317 -6.66 11.02 -10.05
N GLY A 318 -6.80 9.82 -10.62
CA GLY A 318 -5.76 9.15 -11.41
C GLY A 318 -5.25 10.00 -12.58
N PRO A 319 -6.13 10.52 -13.46
CA PRO A 319 -5.74 11.37 -14.58
C PRO A 319 -4.96 12.62 -14.13
N ILE A 320 -5.39 13.30 -13.07
CA ILE A 320 -4.68 14.49 -12.56
C ILE A 320 -3.28 14.12 -12.10
N MET A 321 -3.13 13.07 -11.28
CA MET A 321 -1.80 12.67 -10.80
C MET A 321 -0.88 12.25 -11.96
N GLN A 322 -1.43 11.62 -12.99
CA GLN A 322 -0.71 11.23 -14.19
C GLN A 322 -0.28 12.46 -15.03
N ASP A 323 -1.19 13.40 -15.28
CA ASP A 323 -0.95 14.59 -16.10
C ASP A 323 0.11 15.51 -15.47
N HIS A 324 0.11 15.61 -14.14
CA HIS A 324 1.10 16.39 -13.38
C HIS A 324 2.36 15.60 -13.01
N ARG A 325 2.45 14.32 -13.42
CA ARG A 325 3.58 13.41 -13.17
C ARG A 325 4.02 13.37 -11.70
N ILE A 326 3.07 13.34 -10.76
CA ILE A 326 3.38 13.30 -9.32
C ILE A 326 4.09 11.97 -8.99
N PRO A 327 5.37 11.99 -8.56
CA PRO A 327 6.14 10.76 -8.33
C PRO A 327 5.64 9.89 -7.17
N LEU A 328 5.15 10.52 -6.10
CA LEU A 328 4.66 9.84 -4.91
C LEU A 328 3.36 10.47 -4.44
N PHE A 329 2.32 9.64 -4.33
CA PHE A 329 1.09 10.00 -3.64
C PHE A 329 1.03 9.21 -2.33
N PHE A 330 1.10 9.90 -1.21
CA PHE A 330 1.01 9.30 0.11
C PHE A 330 -0.43 9.43 0.63
N LEU A 331 -1.04 8.30 0.93
CA LEU A 331 -2.43 8.21 1.37
C LEU A 331 -2.49 7.85 2.85
N GLU A 332 -2.83 8.84 3.67
CA GLU A 332 -3.17 8.68 5.07
C GLU A 332 -4.69 8.81 5.22
N ALA A 333 -5.41 7.77 4.76
CA ALA A 333 -6.85 7.73 4.81
C ALA A 333 -7.36 6.29 4.98
N CYS A 334 -8.46 6.13 5.73
CA CYS A 334 -9.11 4.84 5.95
C CYS A 334 -9.52 4.21 4.60
N GLN A 335 -9.52 2.88 4.53
CA GLN A 335 -10.02 2.11 3.37
C GLN A 335 -9.34 2.40 2.02
N THR A 336 -8.28 3.21 1.98
CA THR A 336 -7.58 3.56 0.73
C THR A 336 -6.89 2.39 0.04
N ALA A 337 -6.61 1.32 0.79
CA ALA A 337 -6.11 0.05 0.28
C ALA A 337 -7.16 -1.07 0.33
N GLN A 338 -8.42 -0.75 0.66
CA GLN A 338 -9.49 -1.74 0.70
C GLN A 338 -9.85 -2.15 -0.72
N ALA A 339 -9.92 -3.46 -0.91
CA ALA A 339 -10.10 -4.13 -2.18
C ALA A 339 -11.02 -5.33 -1.90
N GLU A 340 -12.25 -5.02 -1.50
CA GLU A 340 -13.26 -6.00 -1.09
C GLU A 340 -14.48 -5.93 -2.01
N LYS A 341 -15.28 -7.00 -1.97
CA LYS A 341 -16.59 -7.10 -2.60
C LYS A 341 -17.68 -6.80 -1.59
#